data_AF-A0A4R9VDC6-F1
#
_entry.id   AF-A0A4R9VDC6-F1
#
_cell.length_a   1.000
_cell.length_b   1.000
_cell.length_c   1.000
_cell.angle_alpha   90.00
_cell.angle_beta   90.00
_cell.angle_gamma   90.00
#
_symmetry.space_group_name_H-M   'P 1'
#
loop_
_entity.id
_entity.type
_entity.pdbx_description
1 polymer ?
#
loop_
_entity_poly.entity_id
_entity_poly.type
_entity_poly.pdbx_seq_one_letter_code
_entity_poly.pdbx_strand_id
1 'polypeptide(L)'
;WLQVVEELSPFKAGLYLLPMAIGAMVFAPIAPGLAARFGPKIVLPSGIGIAAIGMFIMYFFGHPLSYSTMALALILVGAGTASLAVASALIMLETPTSKAGN
;
A
#
# COMPACT_ATOMS: atom_id res chain seq x y z
N TRP A 1 12.97 2.04 -13.15
CA TRP A 1 13.53 0.77 -13.65
C TRP A 1 12.78 0.28 -14.89
N LEU A 2 11.47 0.03 -14.80
CA LEU A 2 10.68 -0.54 -15.92
C LEU A 2 10.79 0.20 -17.28
N GLN A 3 10.83 1.53 -17.30
CA GLN A 3 10.93 2.27 -18.58
C GLN A 3 12.37 2.53 -19.03
N VAL A 4 13.29 2.69 -18.07
CA VAL A 4 14.65 3.19 -18.31
C VAL A 4 15.68 2.05 -18.40
N VAL A 5 15.43 0.94 -17.71
CA VAL A 5 16.33 -0.23 -17.67
C VAL A 5 15.75 -1.40 -18.45
N GLU A 6 14.45 -1.65 -18.31
CA GLU A 6 13.74 -2.70 -19.08
C GLU A 6 13.20 -2.19 -20.43
N GLU A 7 13.42 -0.90 -20.75
CA GLU A 7 12.99 -0.25 -22.00
C GLU A 7 11.49 -0.45 -22.33
N LEU A 8 10.65 -0.68 -21.32
CA LEU A 8 9.22 -0.88 -21.52
C LEU A 8 8.55 0.43 -21.90
N SER A 9 7.57 0.34 -22.81
CA SER A 9 6.69 1.47 -23.09
C SER A 9 5.93 1.92 -21.82
N PRO A 10 5.54 3.19 -21.71
CA PRO A 10 4.82 3.70 -20.54
C PRO A 10 3.56 2.89 -20.21
N PHE A 11 2.82 2.45 -21.23
CA PHE A 11 1.65 1.60 -21.07
C PHE A 11 1.99 0.24 -20.44
N LYS A 12 3.04 -0.44 -20.93
CA LYS A 12 3.48 -1.72 -20.36
C LYS A 12 4.01 -1.55 -18.94
N ALA A 13 4.77 -0.50 -18.68
CA ALA A 13 5.22 -0.19 -17.31
C ALA A 13 4.03 0.02 -16.36
N GLY A 14 2.96 0.67 -16.83
CA GLY A 14 1.70 0.79 -16.09
C GLY A 14 1.05 -0.56 -15.77
N LEU A 15 0.99 -1.48 -16.75
CA LEU A 15 0.47 -2.83 -16.52
C LEU A 15 1.25 -3.60 -15.45
N TYR A 16 2.57 -3.41 -15.40
CA TYR A 16 3.44 -4.04 -14.41
C TYR A 16 3.19 -3.52 -12.99
N LEU A 17 2.56 -2.36 -12.83
CA LEU A 17 2.19 -1.76 -11.54
C LEU A 17 0.79 -2.18 -11.06
N LEU A 18 -0.02 -2.84 -11.90
CA LEU A 18 -1.37 -3.29 -11.53
C LEU A 18 -1.45 -4.16 -10.26
N PRO A 19 -0.49 -5.05 -9.95
CA PRO A 19 -0.54 -5.84 -8.73
C PRO A 19 -0.62 -4.97 -7.46
N MET A 20 0.01 -3.79 -7.46
CA MET A 20 -0.11 -2.83 -6.36
C MET A 20 -1.53 -2.30 -6.21
N ALA A 21 -2.14 -1.89 -7.32
CA ALA A 21 -3.52 -1.41 -7.33
C ALA A 21 -4.48 -2.51 -6.84
N ILE A 22 -4.26 -3.76 -7.23
CA ILE A 22 -5.07 -4.90 -6.76
C ILE A 22 -4.95 -5.07 -5.24
N GLY A 23 -3.73 -5.05 -4.70
CA GLY A 23 -3.50 -5.12 -3.26
C GLY A 23 -4.23 -4.02 -2.50
N ALA A 24 -4.14 -2.78 -2.99
CA ALA A 24 -4.82 -1.63 -2.41
C ALA A 24 -6.35 -1.75 -2.52
N MET A 25 -6.90 -2.11 -3.68
CA MET A 25 -8.36 -2.25 -3.88
C MET A 25 -8.98 -3.30 -2.97
N VAL A 26 -8.28 -4.42 -2.73
CA VAL A 26 -8.77 -5.49 -1.85
C VAL A 26 -8.73 -5.06 -0.39
N PHE A 27 -7.65 -4.41 0.06
CA PHE A 27 -7.48 -4.07 1.48
C PHE A 27 -8.13 -2.74 1.89
N ALA A 28 -8.37 -1.81 0.96
CA ALA A 28 -9.01 -0.53 1.23
C ALA A 28 -10.35 -0.65 1.98
N PRO A 29 -11.32 -1.48 1.55
CA PRO A 29 -12.57 -1.64 2.29
C PRO A 29 -12.42 -2.43 3.61
N ILE A 30 -11.36 -3.23 3.75
CA ILE A 30 -11.11 -4.08 4.93
C ILE A 30 -10.48 -3.27 6.07
N ALA A 31 -9.62 -2.31 5.74
CA ALA A 31 -8.84 -1.55 6.72
C ALA A 31 -9.71 -0.83 7.79
N PRO A 32 -10.84 -0.16 7.46
CA PRO A 32 -11.71 0.44 8.47
C PRO A 32 -12.32 -0.60 9.42
N GLY A 33 -12.74 -1.76 8.90
CA GLY A 33 -13.30 -2.84 9.71
C GLY A 33 -12.28 -3.43 10.68
N LEU A 34 -11.04 -3.62 10.23
CA LEU A 34 -9.93 -4.01 11.10
C LEU A 34 -9.64 -2.94 12.16
N ALA A 35 -9.66 -1.66 11.78
CA ALA A 35 -9.39 -0.56 12.70
C ALA A 35 -10.49 -0.42 13.76
N ALA A 36 -11.75 -0.65 13.40
CA ALA A 36 -12.86 -0.68 14.35
C ALA A 36 -12.74 -1.85 15.34
N ARG A 37 -12.24 -3.01 14.90
CA ARG A 37 -12.13 -4.21 15.74
C ARG A 37 -10.89 -4.23 16.62
N PHE A 38 -9.73 -3.88 16.08
CA PHE A 38 -8.43 -3.99 16.75
C PHE A 38 -7.84 -2.65 17.16
N GLY A 39 -8.46 -1.55 16.75
CA GLY A 39 -8.00 -0.21 17.04
C GLY A 39 -7.01 0.32 15.98
N PRO A 40 -7.07 1.64 15.69
CA PRO A 40 -6.22 2.28 14.70
C PRO A 40 -4.72 2.22 15.04
N LYS A 41 -4.38 2.22 16.34
CA LYS A 41 -3.00 2.16 16.85
C LYS A 41 -2.29 0.83 16.50
N ILE A 42 -3.04 -0.23 16.22
CA ILE A 42 -2.48 -1.52 15.79
C ILE A 42 -2.51 -1.60 14.26
N VAL A 43 -3.64 -1.29 13.65
CA VAL A 43 -3.85 -1.48 12.20
C VAL A 43 -2.94 -0.63 11.34
N LEU A 44 -2.70 0.64 11.72
CA LEU A 44 -1.86 1.54 10.93
C LEU A 44 -0.38 1.08 10.92
N PRO A 45 0.29 0.84 12.06
CA PRO A 45 1.65 0.29 12.06
C PRO A 45 1.75 -1.08 11.38
N SER A 46 0.75 -1.95 11.54
CA SER A 46 0.75 -3.25 10.85
C SER A 46 0.69 -3.11 9.33
N GLY A 47 -0.12 -2.19 8.80
CA GLY A 47 -0.16 -1.92 7.35
C GLY A 47 1.18 -1.40 6.82
N ILE A 48 1.82 -0.48 7.55
CA ILE A 48 3.17 0.00 7.22
C ILE A 48 4.19 -1.16 7.28
N GLY A 49 4.10 -2.03 8.29
CA GLY A 49 4.93 -3.23 8.39
C GLY A 49 4.76 -4.19 7.22
N ILE A 50 3.54 -4.40 6.74
CA ILE A 50 3.25 -5.21 5.54
C ILE A 50 3.89 -4.59 4.30
N ALA A 51 3.79 -3.28 4.11
CA ALA A 51 4.46 -2.61 3.01
C ALA A 51 5.99 -2.73 3.09
N ALA A 52 6.56 -2.62 4.29
CA ALA A 52 7.98 -2.83 4.52
C ALA A 52 8.43 -4.25 4.17
N ILE A 53 7.63 -5.27 4.50
CA ILE A 53 7.89 -6.66 4.08
C ILE A 53 7.91 -6.77 2.55
N GLY A 54 6.98 -6.13 1.84
CA GLY A 54 7.00 -6.06 0.38
C GLY A 54 8.31 -5.48 -0.16
N MET A 55 8.79 -4.38 0.44
CA MET A 55 10.08 -3.79 0.08
C MET A 55 11.27 -4.72 0.39
N PHE A 56 11.26 -5.41 1.53
CA PHE A 56 12.31 -6.38 1.87
C PHE A 56 12.35 -7.57 0.91
N ILE A 57 11.18 -8.06 0.48
CA ILE A 57 11.11 -9.11 -0.55
C ILE A 57 11.80 -8.64 -1.84
N MET A 58 11.54 -7.40 -2.25
CA MET A 58 12.18 -6.82 -3.43
C MET A 58 13.70 -6.68 -3.25
N TYR A 59 14.17 -6.32 -2.05
CA TYR A 59 15.58 -6.18 -1.74
C TYR A 59 16.34 -7.52 -1.78
N PHE A 60 15.84 -8.53 -1.06
CA PHE A 60 16.55 -9.81 -0.91
C PHE A 60 16.37 -10.75 -2.10
N PHE A 61 15.21 -10.73 -2.76
CA PHE A 61 14.86 -11.68 -3.82
C PHE A 61 14.78 -11.01 -5.20
N GLY A 62 15.24 -9.77 -5.33
CA GLY A 62 15.16 -8.99 -6.56
C GLY A 62 16.27 -9.24 -7.57
N HIS A 63 17.20 -10.17 -7.33
CA HIS A 63 18.35 -10.39 -8.22
C HIS A 63 18.51 -11.89 -8.56
N PRO A 64 18.05 -12.36 -9.73
CA PRO A 64 17.34 -11.60 -10.78
C PRO A 64 15.87 -11.29 -10.41
N LEU A 65 15.36 -10.14 -10.87
CA LEU A 65 14.02 -9.65 -10.52
C LEU A 65 12.95 -10.43 -11.31
N SER A 66 12.38 -11.47 -10.71
CA SER A 66 11.26 -12.18 -11.33
C SER A 66 9.97 -11.36 -11.26
N TYR A 67 9.11 -11.47 -12.28
CA TYR A 67 7.80 -10.80 -12.28
C TYR A 67 6.94 -11.22 -11.08
N SER A 68 6.99 -12.50 -10.69
CA SER A 68 6.23 -13.01 -9.54
C SER A 68 6.69 -12.38 -8.22
N THR A 69 8.01 -12.25 -8.03
CA THR A 69 8.58 -11.57 -6.85
C THR A 69 8.13 -10.11 -6.81
N MET A 70 8.22 -9.42 -7.95
CA MET A 70 7.79 -8.03 -8.07
C MET A 70 6.28 -7.88 -7.80
N ALA A 71 5.45 -8.73 -8.40
CA ALA A 71 4.00 -8.70 -8.24
C ALA A 71 3.59 -8.94 -6.78
N LEU A 72 4.21 -9.91 -6.09
CA LEU A 72 3.97 -10.17 -4.68
C LEU A 72 4.37 -8.96 -3.81
N ALA A 73 5.56 -8.41 -4.03
CA ALA A 73 6.03 -7.22 -3.32
C ALA A 73 5.06 -6.04 -3.51
N LEU A 74 4.61 -5.80 -4.75
CA LEU A 74 3.67 -4.75 -5.08
C LEU A 74 2.30 -4.96 -4.43
N ILE A 75 1.77 -6.19 -4.42
CA ILE A 75 0.51 -6.51 -3.72
C ILE A 75 0.62 -6.17 -2.23
N LEU A 76 1.73 -6.56 -1.58
CA LEU A 76 1.95 -6.27 -0.16
C LEU A 76 2.08 -4.76 0.10
N VAL A 77 2.81 -4.04 -0.76
CA VAL A 77 2.90 -2.58 -0.68
C VAL A 77 1.52 -1.95 -0.85
N GLY A 78 0.76 -2.35 -1.86
CA GLY A 78 -0.61 -1.88 -2.09
C GLY A 78 -1.52 -2.15 -0.89
N ALA A 79 -1.51 -3.38 -0.37
CA ALA A 79 -2.26 -3.77 0.81
C ALA A 79 -1.88 -2.93 2.05
N GLY A 80 -0.58 -2.71 2.27
CA GLY A 80 -0.09 -1.87 3.35
C GLY A 80 -0.51 -0.41 3.22
N THR A 81 -0.45 0.16 2.01
CA THR A 81 -0.88 1.55 1.78
C THR A 81 -2.36 1.79 2.05
N ALA A 82 -3.21 0.76 1.99
CA ALA A 82 -4.62 0.87 2.33
C ALA A 82 -4.85 1.29 3.80
N SER A 83 -3.90 1.04 4.72
CA SER A 83 -4.02 1.49 6.11
C SER A 83 -3.95 3.01 6.26
N LEU A 84 -3.47 3.74 5.25
CA LEU A 84 -3.43 5.21 5.27
C LEU A 84 -4.83 5.82 5.29
N ALA A 85 -5.86 5.13 4.79
CA ALA A 85 -7.25 5.56 4.94
C ALA A 85 -7.65 5.67 6.42
N VAL A 86 -7.15 4.77 7.28
CA VAL A 86 -7.36 4.82 8.73
C VAL A 86 -6.65 6.05 9.32
N ALA A 87 -5.42 6.32 8.91
CA ALA A 87 -4.69 7.52 9.35
C ALA A 87 -5.42 8.82 8.96
N SER A 88 -5.96 8.89 7.74
CA SER A 88 -6.74 10.04 7.29
C SER A 88 -7.99 10.25 8.15
N ALA A 89 -8.72 9.17 8.47
CA ALA A 89 -9.90 9.24 9.33
C ALA A 89 -9.55 9.73 10.76
N LEU A 90 -8.42 9.29 11.31
CA LEU A 90 -7.95 9.77 12.62
C LEU A 90 -7.69 11.28 12.63
N ILE A 91 -6.98 11.78 11.62
CA ILE A 91 -6.68 13.21 11.50
C ILE A 91 -7.99 14.03 11.40
N MET A 92 -8.98 13.54 10.66
CA MET A 92 -10.29 14.19 10.56
C MET A 92 -11.05 14.20 11.90
N LEU A 93 -11.01 13.12 12.67
CA LEU A 93 -11.66 13.01 13.98
C LEU A 93 -10.99 13.88 15.06
N GLU A 94 -9.68 14.09 14.96
CA GLU A 94 -8.92 14.94 15.89
C GLU A 94 -9.07 16.44 15.60
N THR A 95 -9.71 16.81 14.48
CA THR A 95 -9.99 18.23 14.16
C THR A 95 -11.18 18.71 15.00
N PRO A 96 -11.02 19.74 15.87
CA PRO A 96 -12.13 20.31 16.62
C PRO A 96 -13.21 20.81 15.66
N THR A 97 -14.49 20.58 16.00
CA THR A 97 -15.64 21.01 15.18
C THR A 97 -15.64 22.51 14.87
N SER A 98 -14.93 23.33 15.65
CA SER A 98 -14.75 24.77 15.39
C SER A 98 -13.85 25.11 14.20
N LYS A 99 -13.09 24.15 13.66
CA LYS A 99 -12.22 24.31 12.48
C LYS A 99 -12.65 23.46 11.29
N ALA A 100 -13.70 22.66 11.43
CA ALA A 100 -14.27 21.87 10.35
C ALA A 100 -15.26 22.74 9.54
N GLY A 101 -14.75 23.60 8.66
CA GLY A 101 -15.56 24.33 7.68
C GLY A 101 -15.81 25.82 7.97
N ASN A 102 -14.80 26.56 8.45
CA ASN A 102 -14.72 28.02 8.31
C ASN A 102 -13.46 28.38 7.53
#